data_AF-A0A1H8KAS1-F1
#
_entry.id   AF-A0A1H8KAS1-F1
#
_cell.length_a   1.000
_cell.length_b   1.000
_cell.length_c   1.000
_cell.angle_alpha   90.00
_cell.angle_beta   90.00
_cell.angle_gamma   90.00
#
_symmetry.space_group_name_H-M   'P 1'
#
loop_
_entity.id
_entity.type
_entity.pdbx_description
1 polymer ?
#
loop_
_entity_poly.entity_id
_entity_poly.type
_entity_poly.pdbx_seq_one_letter_code
_entity_poly.pdbx_strand_id
1 'polypeptide(L)'
;MSDLQISLIIIGIIVIAGVVVFNWWQQLRYRRKIQAAFDHKHDDILLDDQNSDEPFQRIEPKFNKVPADIPLDTFAPIDTPASEPKRPPAAPPAQAAINIPISTATATTSSAASPLLDYDGNTNYIVNIRSESVIPNTHIAKLLQRKFDFGKPVYWLGQQDKNEPWEEITNESNVDSDGYGHLKGCLQLADRAGPISEVNLSKFRDLVQDFATQVHAAAECPDIVSAHEKAVQLDKFCADVDVMIGINIISKDNGAFVGTKIRALAEASGFKLDSDGLFKYRDDTNNVLFILSNYESPPFLPENMKSLTTHGVTFLLDVPRVAQGERVFDQMTHLAKIFSNTLGGIMVDDNRVPLSDSGIQRSKQQLIEIQTAMKKNHINAGSPSALRLFV
;
A
#
# COMPACT_ATOMS: atom_id res chain seq x y z
N MET A 1 -50.53 -12.46 30.65
CA MET A 1 -49.90 -12.77 29.35
C MET A 1 -50.44 -14.11 28.92
N SER A 2 -50.93 -14.25 27.68
CA SER A 2 -51.27 -15.58 27.15
C SER A 2 -50.01 -16.28 26.64
N ASP A 3 -49.97 -17.61 26.65
CA ASP A 3 -48.83 -18.38 26.12
C ASP A 3 -48.55 -18.04 24.65
N LEU A 4 -49.60 -17.68 23.90
CA LEU A 4 -49.52 -17.22 22.52
C LEU A 4 -48.78 -15.88 22.37
N GLN A 5 -48.92 -14.95 23.32
CA GLN A 5 -48.12 -13.71 23.34
C GLN A 5 -46.66 -13.97 23.66
N ILE A 6 -46.38 -14.89 24.61
CA ILE A 6 -45.01 -15.25 25.00
C ILE A 6 -44.29 -15.93 23.84
N SER A 7 -44.95 -16.87 23.16
CA SER A 7 -44.44 -17.53 21.95
C SER A 7 -44.09 -16.53 20.84
N LEU A 8 -44.97 -15.56 20.58
CA LEU A 8 -44.78 -14.55 19.52
C LEU A 8 -43.61 -13.60 19.84
N ILE A 9 -43.39 -13.24 21.11
CA ILE A 9 -42.23 -12.46 21.55
C ILE A 9 -40.93 -13.25 21.36
N ILE A 10 -40.90 -14.53 21.72
CA ILE A 10 -39.71 -15.40 21.55
C ILE A 10 -39.32 -15.51 20.06
N ILE A 11 -40.30 -15.74 19.19
CA ILE A 11 -40.08 -15.80 17.74
C ILE A 11 -39.54 -14.47 17.21
N GLY A 12 -40.09 -13.33 17.66
CA GLY A 12 -39.59 -12.00 17.30
C GLY A 12 -38.12 -11.78 17.68
N ILE A 13 -37.72 -12.18 18.89
CA ILE A 13 -36.33 -12.08 19.35
C ILE A 13 -35.40 -12.95 18.50
N ILE A 14 -35.81 -14.19 18.17
CA ILE A 14 -35.02 -15.10 17.31
C ILE A 14 -34.80 -14.51 15.92
N VAL A 15 -35.83 -13.91 15.31
CA VAL A 15 -35.72 -13.26 13.98
C VAL A 15 -34.77 -12.06 14.03
N ILE A 16 -34.89 -11.20 15.05
CA ILE A 16 -34.00 -10.04 15.22
C ILE A 16 -32.55 -10.49 15.45
N ALA A 17 -32.32 -11.47 16.32
CA ALA A 17 -30.98 -12.03 16.55
C ALA A 17 -30.41 -12.66 15.27
N GLY A 18 -31.21 -13.39 14.50
CA GLY A 18 -30.84 -13.94 13.20
C GLY A 18 -30.41 -12.87 12.19
N VAL A 19 -31.16 -11.77 12.10
CA VAL A 19 -30.82 -10.63 11.22
C VAL A 19 -29.54 -9.91 11.69
N VAL A 20 -29.36 -9.71 13.00
CA VAL A 20 -28.13 -9.10 13.55
C VAL A 20 -26.90 -9.98 13.27
N VAL A 21 -26.99 -11.29 13.53
CA VAL A 21 -25.91 -12.25 13.22
C VAL A 21 -25.63 -12.32 11.72
N PHE A 22 -26.68 -12.32 10.88
CA PHE A 22 -26.52 -12.34 9.42
C PHE A 22 -25.87 -11.06 8.88
N ASN A 23 -26.27 -9.89 9.39
CA ASN A 23 -25.70 -8.59 9.00
C ASN A 23 -24.24 -8.47 9.49
N TRP A 24 -23.95 -8.87 10.72
CA TRP A 24 -22.58 -8.95 11.24
C TRP A 24 -21.71 -9.90 10.40
N TRP A 25 -22.25 -11.05 9.99
CA TRP A 25 -21.55 -11.99 9.11
C TRP A 25 -21.37 -11.43 7.69
N GLN A 26 -22.31 -10.64 7.16
CA GLN A 26 -22.10 -9.88 5.92
C GLN A 26 -20.98 -8.85 6.07
N GLN A 27 -20.95 -8.07 7.16
CA GLN A 27 -19.91 -7.08 7.42
C GLN A 27 -18.51 -7.73 7.51
N LEU A 28 -18.41 -8.89 8.17
CA LEU A 28 -17.22 -9.73 8.21
C LEU A 28 -16.82 -10.29 6.82
N ARG A 29 -17.78 -10.68 5.98
CA ARG A 29 -17.51 -11.21 4.62
C ARG A 29 -17.16 -10.12 3.61
N TYR A 30 -17.71 -8.92 3.72
CA TYR A 30 -17.35 -7.79 2.85
C TYR A 30 -15.97 -7.23 3.17
N ARG A 31 -15.59 -7.11 4.46
CA ARG A 31 -14.20 -6.80 4.86
C ARG A 31 -13.20 -7.79 4.23
N ARG A 32 -13.48 -9.10 4.31
CA ARG A 32 -12.64 -10.15 3.70
C ARG A 32 -12.51 -10.08 2.17
N LYS A 33 -13.52 -9.57 1.45
CA LYS A 33 -13.43 -9.44 -0.02
C LYS A 33 -12.55 -8.27 -0.47
N ILE A 34 -12.42 -7.23 0.34
CA ILE A 34 -11.44 -6.16 0.11
C ILE A 34 -10.04 -6.64 0.54
N GLN A 35 -9.92 -7.34 1.67
CA GLN A 35 -8.66 -7.93 2.12
C GLN A 35 -8.06 -8.91 1.09
N ALA A 36 -8.88 -9.73 0.42
CA ALA A 36 -8.42 -10.62 -0.66
C ALA A 36 -7.79 -9.89 -1.87
N ALA A 37 -8.05 -8.58 -2.04
CA ALA A 37 -7.40 -7.75 -3.06
C ALA A 37 -6.13 -7.04 -2.56
N PHE A 38 -5.81 -7.12 -1.27
CA PHE A 38 -4.60 -6.55 -0.66
C PHE A 38 -3.60 -7.61 -0.16
N ASP A 39 -4.05 -8.84 0.11
CA ASP A 39 -3.24 -9.91 0.74
C ASP A 39 -2.63 -10.90 -0.26
N HIS A 40 -2.37 -10.49 -1.51
CA HIS A 40 -1.50 -11.24 -2.42
C HIS A 40 -0.02 -10.91 -2.15
N LYS A 41 0.44 -11.42 -1.01
CA LYS A 41 1.87 -11.67 -0.75
C LYS A 41 2.41 -12.50 -1.92
N HIS A 42 3.54 -12.06 -2.49
CA HIS A 42 4.12 -12.75 -3.63
C HIS A 42 4.57 -14.15 -3.21
N ASP A 43 4.06 -15.19 -3.89
CA ASP A 43 4.77 -16.45 -3.97
C ASP A 43 6.03 -16.25 -4.83
N ASP A 44 7.09 -16.95 -4.44
CA ASP A 44 8.45 -16.75 -4.90
C ASP A 44 8.66 -17.32 -6.32
N ILE A 45 8.67 -16.47 -7.35
CA ILE A 45 8.86 -16.87 -8.75
C ILE A 45 10.37 -16.97 -9.10
N LEU A 46 11.30 -16.75 -8.16
CA LEU A 46 12.74 -16.76 -8.43
C LEU A 46 13.47 -18.04 -7.96
N LEU A 47 12.76 -19.06 -7.48
CA LEU A 47 13.32 -20.37 -7.15
C LEU A 47 12.39 -21.53 -7.54
N ASP A 48 12.34 -21.84 -8.84
CA ASP A 48 11.99 -23.18 -9.31
C ASP A 48 13.07 -23.66 -10.29
N ASP A 49 14.02 -24.46 -9.79
CA ASP A 49 15.10 -25.05 -10.57
C ASP A 49 14.92 -26.57 -10.64
N GLN A 50 14.81 -27.08 -11.86
CA GLN A 50 14.83 -28.50 -12.27
C GLN A 50 13.59 -29.37 -11.94
N ASN A 51 12.65 -29.48 -12.88
CA ASN A 51 12.76 -30.49 -13.96
C ASN A 51 11.48 -30.58 -14.82
N SER A 52 11.58 -30.22 -16.11
CA SER A 52 10.68 -30.74 -17.15
C SER A 52 11.31 -30.64 -18.54
N ASP A 53 11.79 -31.78 -19.04
CA ASP A 53 12.18 -31.94 -20.45
C ASP A 53 10.93 -31.97 -21.35
N GLU A 54 10.64 -30.87 -22.05
CA GLU A 54 9.79 -30.86 -23.25
C GLU A 54 10.32 -29.82 -24.26
N PRO A 55 10.38 -30.13 -25.57
CA PRO A 55 11.08 -29.28 -26.54
C PRO A 55 10.21 -28.12 -27.04
N PHE A 56 10.54 -26.90 -26.61
CA PHE A 56 9.91 -25.67 -27.13
C PHE A 56 10.09 -25.52 -28.65
N GLN A 57 9.03 -25.78 -29.43
CA GLN A 57 9.00 -25.44 -30.85
C GLN A 57 8.95 -23.92 -31.03
N ARG A 58 10.04 -23.35 -31.56
CA ARG A 58 10.09 -21.95 -32.01
C ARG A 58 9.14 -21.73 -33.19
N ILE A 59 8.06 -20.99 -32.96
CA ILE A 59 7.13 -20.57 -34.02
C ILE A 59 7.53 -19.17 -34.52
N GLU A 60 8.13 -19.10 -35.71
CA GLU A 60 8.38 -17.81 -36.38
C GLU A 60 7.17 -17.39 -37.24
N PRO A 61 6.73 -16.11 -37.17
CA PRO A 61 5.62 -15.63 -37.98
C PRO A 61 6.03 -15.45 -39.45
N LYS A 62 5.64 -16.40 -40.32
CA LYS A 62 5.81 -16.28 -41.78
C LYS A 62 4.73 -15.40 -42.39
N PHE A 63 5.09 -14.17 -42.75
CA PHE A 63 4.21 -13.28 -43.51
C PHE A 63 4.31 -13.60 -45.01
N ASN A 64 3.35 -14.34 -45.58
CA ASN A 64 3.31 -14.54 -47.03
C ASN A 64 1.91 -14.86 -47.59
N LYS A 65 1.19 -13.83 -48.06
CA LYS A 65 0.28 -13.94 -49.21
C LYS A 65 -0.07 -12.58 -49.82
N VAL A 66 0.29 -12.40 -51.09
CA VAL A 66 -0.19 -11.35 -52.01
C VAL A 66 -1.01 -12.08 -53.10
N PRO A 67 -2.18 -11.58 -53.51
CA PRO A 67 -2.31 -10.88 -54.81
C PRO A 67 -3.27 -9.66 -54.71
N ALA A 68 -3.35 -8.69 -55.64
CA ALA A 68 -2.80 -8.60 -57.00
C ALA A 68 -2.50 -7.13 -57.43
N ASP A 69 -1.71 -7.03 -58.49
CA ASP A 69 -1.46 -5.93 -59.45
C ASP A 69 -2.32 -4.65 -59.41
N ILE A 70 -1.63 -3.50 -59.29
CA ILE A 70 -1.96 -2.24 -60.01
C ILE A 70 -0.63 -1.63 -60.50
N PRO A 71 -0.47 -1.27 -61.79
CA PRO A 71 0.79 -0.70 -62.30
C PRO A 71 1.06 0.71 -61.76
N LEU A 72 2.32 1.00 -61.45
CA LEU A 72 2.76 2.35 -61.04
C LEU A 72 3.42 3.07 -62.22
N ASP A 73 2.73 4.07 -62.77
CA ASP A 73 3.25 4.86 -63.89
C ASP A 73 4.34 5.86 -63.45
N THR A 74 5.31 6.07 -64.33
CA THR A 74 6.46 6.95 -64.10
C THR A 74 6.16 8.37 -64.56
N PHE A 75 6.20 9.36 -63.66
CA PHE A 75 6.29 10.77 -64.07
C PHE A 75 7.29 11.59 -63.24
N ALA A 76 8.06 12.40 -63.96
CA ALA A 76 9.13 13.26 -63.48
C ALA A 76 8.61 14.64 -63.00
N PRO A 77 9.46 15.47 -62.35
CA PRO A 77 9.04 16.78 -61.83
C PRO A 77 8.73 17.78 -62.94
N ILE A 78 7.72 18.63 -62.71
CA ILE A 78 7.43 19.81 -63.54
C ILE A 78 8.06 21.04 -62.87
N ASP A 79 8.70 21.86 -63.70
CA ASP A 79 9.54 23.01 -63.34
C ASP A 79 8.84 24.35 -63.68
N THR A 80 9.50 25.47 -63.32
CA THR A 80 9.22 26.89 -63.67
C THR A 80 8.15 27.69 -62.89
N PRO A 81 8.28 29.03 -62.79
CA PRO A 81 9.51 29.84 -62.70
C PRO A 81 9.48 30.92 -61.58
N ALA A 82 10.63 31.58 -61.37
CA ALA A 82 10.89 32.48 -60.24
C ALA A 82 11.01 33.98 -60.61
N SER A 83 10.95 34.84 -59.57
CA SER A 83 11.53 36.20 -59.38
C SER A 83 11.01 36.75 -58.04
N GLU A 84 11.62 37.66 -57.27
CA GLU A 84 12.98 38.19 -56.95
C GLU A 84 12.73 39.11 -55.69
N PRO A 85 13.70 39.77 -55.02
CA PRO A 85 15.16 39.72 -55.16
C PRO A 85 15.98 39.52 -53.83
N LYS A 86 17.29 39.27 -54.00
CA LYS A 86 18.50 39.62 -53.17
C LYS A 86 18.33 40.54 -51.92
N ARG A 87 19.14 40.56 -50.84
CA ARG A 87 20.40 39.94 -50.28
C ARG A 87 20.57 40.55 -48.83
N PRO A 88 21.69 40.47 -48.05
CA PRO A 88 22.76 39.47 -47.82
C PRO A 88 22.75 38.91 -46.36
N PRO A 89 23.66 37.99 -45.95
CA PRO A 89 23.61 37.34 -44.63
C PRO A 89 24.28 38.13 -43.49
N ALA A 90 23.72 38.02 -42.27
CA ALA A 90 24.29 38.53 -41.03
C ALA A 90 24.65 37.38 -40.06
N ALA A 91 25.71 37.58 -39.28
CA ALA A 91 26.26 36.56 -38.38
C ALA A 91 25.39 36.34 -37.10
N PRO A 92 25.47 35.16 -36.45
CA PRO A 92 24.82 34.93 -35.15
C PRO A 92 25.49 35.77 -34.06
N PRO A 93 24.76 36.56 -33.26
CA PRO A 93 25.35 37.42 -32.25
C PRO A 93 25.69 36.68 -30.94
N ALA A 94 26.70 37.25 -30.28
CA ALA A 94 27.29 36.94 -28.99
C ALA A 94 26.40 36.28 -27.91
N GLN A 95 27.03 35.33 -27.20
CA GLN A 95 26.55 34.77 -25.95
C GLN A 95 26.46 35.85 -24.86
N ALA A 96 25.28 36.03 -24.27
CA ALA A 96 25.12 36.78 -23.03
C ALA A 96 25.42 35.86 -21.83
N ALA A 97 26.58 36.03 -21.20
CA ALA A 97 26.94 35.29 -19.99
C ALA A 97 26.11 35.78 -18.79
N ILE A 98 25.11 34.99 -18.37
CA ILE A 98 24.44 35.16 -17.09
C ILE A 98 25.17 34.30 -16.07
N ASN A 99 26.11 34.90 -15.33
CA ASN A 99 26.79 34.25 -14.21
C ASN A 99 25.79 34.03 -13.06
N ILE A 100 25.19 32.85 -12.99
CA ILE A 100 24.63 32.31 -11.75
C ILE A 100 25.78 31.61 -11.02
N PRO A 101 26.08 31.93 -9.75
CA PRO A 101 27.12 31.24 -9.02
C PRO A 101 26.70 29.78 -8.76
N ILE A 102 27.30 28.86 -9.50
CA ILE A 102 27.19 27.43 -9.25
C ILE A 102 27.92 27.16 -7.94
N SER A 103 27.17 27.10 -6.85
CA SER A 103 27.68 26.61 -5.58
C SER A 103 27.91 25.10 -5.75
N THR A 104 29.17 24.71 -5.98
CA THR A 104 29.60 23.31 -5.97
C THR A 104 29.55 22.77 -4.54
N ALA A 105 28.34 22.52 -4.06
CA ALA A 105 28.10 21.63 -2.95
C ALA A 105 28.44 20.21 -3.42
N THR A 106 29.51 19.66 -2.85
CA THR A 106 29.95 18.28 -3.08
C THR A 106 28.77 17.34 -3.03
N ALA A 107 28.61 16.50 -4.06
CA ALA A 107 27.63 15.43 -4.07
C ALA A 107 28.07 14.36 -3.04
N THR A 108 27.78 14.61 -1.77
CA THR A 108 27.76 13.57 -0.75
C THR A 108 26.69 12.59 -1.20
N THR A 109 27.09 11.36 -1.54
CA THR A 109 26.18 10.25 -1.78
C THR A 109 25.25 10.15 -0.58
N SER A 110 24.00 10.58 -0.75
CA SER A 110 22.98 10.39 0.27
C SER A 110 22.80 8.89 0.40
N SER A 111 23.32 8.34 1.49
CA SER A 111 22.97 7.01 1.96
C SER A 111 21.47 6.82 1.80
N ALA A 112 21.05 5.65 1.31
CA ALA A 112 19.65 5.29 1.25
C ALA A 112 19.08 5.49 2.66
N ALA A 113 18.12 6.41 2.81
CA ALA A 113 17.59 6.75 4.11
C ALA A 113 16.92 5.51 4.70
N SER A 114 17.57 4.88 5.68
CA SER A 114 17.01 3.74 6.41
C SER A 114 15.61 4.14 6.88
N PRO A 115 14.59 3.30 6.66
CA PRO A 115 13.24 3.61 7.12
C PRO A 115 13.33 3.90 8.62
N LEU A 116 12.77 5.05 9.01
CA LEU A 116 12.88 5.58 10.37
C LEU A 116 12.46 4.49 11.35
N LEU A 117 13.40 4.02 12.19
CA LEU A 117 13.26 2.83 13.04
C LEU A 117 12.34 3.09 14.25
N ASP A 118 11.10 3.41 13.93
CA ASP A 118 10.00 3.71 14.83
C ASP A 118 9.41 2.41 15.40
N TYR A 119 10.24 1.63 16.09
CA TYR A 119 9.83 0.44 16.84
C TYR A 119 9.58 0.84 18.28
N ASP A 120 8.35 1.29 18.57
CA ASP A 120 7.93 1.68 19.91
C ASP A 120 7.37 0.50 20.74
N GLY A 121 7.38 0.66 22.06
CA GLY A 121 6.80 -0.31 23.01
C GLY A 121 5.27 -0.22 23.15
N ASN A 122 4.61 0.57 22.30
CA ASN A 122 3.16 0.71 22.22
C ASN A 122 2.59 -0.27 21.17
N THR A 123 3.33 -0.48 20.07
CA THR A 123 2.97 -1.37 18.96
C THR A 123 3.75 -2.67 18.92
N ASN A 124 4.88 -2.78 19.66
CA ASN A 124 5.74 -3.96 19.68
C ASN A 124 5.99 -4.49 21.11
N TYR A 125 6.07 -5.81 21.24
CA TYR A 125 6.73 -6.49 22.35
C TYR A 125 8.24 -6.37 22.12
N ILE A 126 8.86 -5.45 22.85
CA ILE A 126 10.31 -5.19 22.76
C ILE A 126 11.05 -6.00 23.81
N VAL A 127 12.03 -6.78 23.36
CA VAL A 127 13.03 -7.44 24.22
C VAL A 127 14.40 -6.82 23.96
N ASN A 128 15.19 -6.61 25.01
CA ASN A 128 16.56 -6.12 24.89
C ASN A 128 17.52 -7.27 25.21
N ILE A 129 18.54 -7.48 24.37
CA ILE A 129 19.62 -8.43 24.64
C ILE A 129 20.91 -7.62 24.75
N ARG A 130 21.62 -7.78 25.86
CA ARG A 130 22.87 -7.07 26.16
C ARG A 130 23.96 -8.07 26.46
N SER A 131 25.02 -8.01 25.67
CA SER A 131 26.25 -8.76 25.91
C SER A 131 27.33 -7.88 26.56
N GLU A 132 28.35 -8.51 27.15
CA GLU A 132 29.59 -7.83 27.56
C GLU A 132 30.66 -7.83 26.45
N SER A 133 30.51 -8.72 25.47
CA SER A 133 31.34 -8.82 24.26
C SER A 133 30.48 -8.72 22.99
N VAL A 134 31.08 -8.34 21.86
CA VAL A 134 30.39 -8.33 20.56
C VAL A 134 29.81 -9.72 20.25
N ILE A 135 28.51 -9.80 19.98
CA ILE A 135 27.83 -11.02 19.53
C ILE A 135 28.20 -11.22 18.05
N PRO A 136 28.93 -12.29 17.67
CA PRO A 136 29.40 -12.45 16.30
C PRO A 136 28.25 -12.61 15.30
N ASN A 137 28.42 -12.04 14.11
CA ASN A 137 27.46 -12.13 13.01
C ASN A 137 27.00 -13.57 12.68
N THR A 138 27.84 -14.59 12.90
CA THR A 138 27.52 -16.00 12.70
C THR A 138 26.45 -16.56 13.66
N HIS A 139 26.31 -16.00 14.86
CA HIS A 139 25.22 -16.35 15.77
C HIS A 139 23.92 -15.66 15.35
N ILE A 140 24.02 -14.42 14.90
CA ILE A 140 22.88 -13.61 14.45
C ILE A 140 22.32 -14.14 13.12
N ALA A 141 23.17 -14.59 12.20
CA ALA A 141 22.75 -15.28 10.99
C ALA A 141 21.90 -16.54 11.30
N LYS A 142 22.29 -17.33 12.31
CA LYS A 142 21.50 -18.49 12.78
C LYS A 142 20.16 -18.08 13.41
N LEU A 143 20.12 -16.93 14.07
CA LEU A 143 18.89 -16.36 14.64
C LEU A 143 17.91 -15.94 13.53
N LEU A 144 18.40 -15.24 12.51
CA LEU A 144 17.61 -14.76 11.36
C LEU A 144 17.16 -15.90 10.42
N GLN A 145 17.98 -16.93 10.23
CA GLN A 145 17.66 -18.09 9.37
C GLN A 145 16.60 -19.03 9.96
N ARG A 146 16.36 -18.99 11.28
CA ARG A 146 15.31 -19.81 11.90
C ARG A 146 13.93 -19.29 11.47
N LYS A 147 13.24 -20.06 10.63
CA LYS A 147 11.83 -19.85 10.30
C LYS A 147 10.95 -20.06 11.54
N PHE A 148 10.65 -18.96 12.24
CA PHE A 148 9.66 -18.94 13.31
C PHE A 148 8.32 -18.41 12.80
N ASP A 149 7.24 -19.02 13.26
CA ASP A 149 5.89 -18.50 13.07
C ASP A 149 5.30 -18.10 14.44
N PHE A 150 5.29 -16.78 14.68
CA PHE A 150 4.61 -16.15 15.82
C PHE A 150 3.22 -15.62 15.46
N GLY A 151 2.75 -15.85 14.23
CA GLY A 151 1.55 -15.23 13.66
C GLY A 151 1.64 -13.72 13.46
N LYS A 152 2.81 -13.10 13.71
CA LYS A 152 3.10 -11.66 13.59
C LYS A 152 4.55 -11.43 13.13
N PRO A 153 4.85 -10.33 12.42
CA PRO A 153 6.22 -9.96 12.05
C PRO A 153 7.15 -9.78 13.26
N VAL A 154 8.42 -10.16 13.08
CA VAL A 154 9.53 -9.90 14.01
C VAL A 154 10.63 -9.17 13.26
N TYR A 155 11.15 -8.13 13.89
CA TYR A 155 12.27 -7.35 13.40
C TYR A 155 13.38 -7.34 14.45
N TRP A 156 14.63 -7.35 14.00
CA TRP A 156 15.80 -7.32 14.87
C TRP A 156 16.58 -6.05 14.61
N LEU A 157 16.87 -5.30 15.66
CA LEU A 157 17.75 -4.12 15.59
C LEU A 157 19.06 -4.41 16.30
N GLY A 158 20.15 -3.91 15.74
CA GLY A 158 21.49 -4.00 16.27
C GLY A 158 22.05 -2.63 16.62
N GLN A 159 22.94 -2.60 17.61
CA GLN A 159 23.77 -1.46 17.95
C GLN A 159 25.15 -2.03 18.35
N GLN A 160 26.22 -1.63 17.67
CA GLN A 160 27.56 -2.20 17.93
C GLN A 160 28.07 -1.62 19.25
N ASP A 161 28.10 -0.28 19.35
CA ASP A 161 28.42 0.47 20.56
C ASP A 161 27.27 1.37 21.04
N LYS A 162 27.18 1.62 22.36
CA LYS A 162 26.07 2.38 22.99
C LYS A 162 25.80 3.79 22.43
N ASN A 163 26.79 4.39 21.79
CA ASN A 163 26.72 5.74 21.22
C ASN A 163 26.32 5.76 19.74
N GLU A 164 26.26 4.60 19.09
CA GLU A 164 25.89 4.47 17.69
C GLU A 164 24.36 4.42 17.50
N PRO A 165 23.84 4.76 16.31
CA PRO A 165 22.44 4.53 16.01
C PRO A 165 22.09 3.03 16.08
N TRP A 166 20.83 2.73 16.36
CA TRP A 166 20.29 1.42 16.07
C TRP A 166 20.15 1.25 14.55
N GLU A 167 20.47 0.09 14.03
CA GLU A 167 20.24 -0.29 12.63
C GLU A 167 19.41 -1.59 12.53
N GLU A 168 18.70 -1.79 11.42
CA GLU A 168 17.93 -3.01 11.18
C GLU A 168 18.85 -4.13 10.69
N ILE A 169 18.80 -5.27 11.38
CA ILE A 169 19.60 -6.44 11.04
C ILE A 169 18.84 -7.27 10.02
N THR A 170 19.24 -7.16 8.76
CA THR A 170 18.82 -8.02 7.67
C THR A 170 19.88 -9.10 7.44
N ASN A 171 19.56 -10.12 6.63
CA ASN A 171 20.56 -11.11 6.22
C ASN A 171 21.72 -10.48 5.44
N GLU A 172 21.50 -9.34 4.77
CA GLU A 172 22.51 -8.62 4.00
C GLU A 172 23.40 -7.77 4.94
N SER A 173 22.81 -6.88 5.75
CA SER A 173 23.58 -6.01 6.66
C SER A 173 24.38 -6.78 7.71
N ASN A 174 23.89 -7.97 8.12
CA ASN A 174 24.63 -8.83 9.04
C ASN A 174 25.88 -9.49 8.43
N VAL A 175 25.99 -9.62 7.10
CA VAL A 175 27.19 -10.20 6.46
C VAL A 175 28.37 -9.22 6.52
N ASP A 176 28.09 -7.92 6.33
CA ASP A 176 29.10 -6.85 6.34
C ASP A 176 29.42 -6.32 7.75
N SER A 177 28.69 -6.78 8.77
CA SER A 177 28.88 -6.41 10.18
C SER A 177 29.81 -7.40 10.91
N ASP A 178 30.73 -6.87 11.72
CA ASP A 178 31.54 -7.67 12.66
C ASP A 178 30.70 -8.26 13.82
N GLY A 179 29.47 -7.77 14.01
CA GLY A 179 28.55 -8.17 15.06
C GLY A 179 28.05 -6.99 15.90
N TYR A 180 27.33 -7.27 17.00
CA TYR A 180 26.68 -6.25 17.81
C TYR A 180 26.84 -6.50 19.31
N GLY A 181 27.12 -5.46 20.11
CA GLY A 181 27.11 -5.56 21.58
C GLY A 181 25.69 -5.51 22.19
N HIS A 182 24.77 -4.86 21.47
CA HIS A 182 23.38 -4.68 21.86
C HIS A 182 22.44 -5.12 20.73
N LEU A 183 21.42 -5.93 21.08
CA LEU A 183 20.36 -6.35 20.16
C LEU A 183 18.99 -6.01 20.75
N LYS A 184 18.02 -5.80 19.88
CA LYS A 184 16.62 -5.57 20.25
C LYS A 184 15.73 -6.39 19.35
N GLY A 185 14.88 -7.22 19.94
CA GLY A 185 13.85 -7.96 19.23
C GLY A 185 12.52 -7.21 19.32
N CYS A 186 11.90 -6.93 18.18
CA CYS A 186 10.64 -6.20 18.07
C CYS A 186 9.59 -7.12 17.44
N LEU A 187 8.72 -7.71 18.26
CA LEU A 187 7.61 -8.56 17.82
C LEU A 187 6.32 -7.75 17.83
N GLN A 188 5.64 -7.65 16.69
CA GLN A 188 4.43 -6.82 16.55
C GLN A 188 3.26 -7.34 17.41
N LEU A 189 2.58 -6.44 18.13
CA LEU A 189 1.53 -6.81 19.09
C LEU A 189 0.16 -7.07 18.45
N ALA A 190 -0.20 -6.36 17.37
CA ALA A 190 -1.49 -6.51 16.70
C ALA A 190 -1.41 -6.09 15.23
N ASP A 191 -2.38 -6.56 14.42
CA ASP A 191 -2.68 -6.08 13.07
C ASP A 191 -4.17 -6.36 12.77
N ARG A 192 -4.65 -6.16 11.53
CA ARG A 192 -6.06 -6.43 11.15
C ARG A 192 -6.51 -7.89 11.29
N ALA A 193 -5.61 -8.85 11.49
CA ALA A 193 -5.93 -10.25 11.78
C ALA A 193 -6.09 -10.53 13.29
N GLY A 194 -5.81 -9.56 14.16
CA GLY A 194 -6.04 -9.63 15.60
C GLY A 194 -4.79 -9.40 16.45
N PRO A 195 -4.91 -9.48 17.80
CA PRO A 195 -3.80 -9.35 18.72
C PRO A 195 -2.93 -10.61 18.73
N ILE A 196 -1.66 -10.46 19.13
CA ILE A 196 -0.78 -11.60 19.37
C ILE A 196 -1.23 -12.40 20.60
N SER A 197 -1.15 -13.74 20.51
CA SER A 197 -1.49 -14.64 21.62
C SER A 197 -0.38 -14.72 22.66
N GLU A 198 -0.74 -14.96 23.93
CA GLU A 198 0.20 -15.26 25.02
C GLU A 198 1.16 -16.40 24.65
N VAL A 199 0.65 -17.44 23.98
CA VAL A 199 1.44 -18.60 23.54
C VAL A 199 2.57 -18.18 22.59
N ASN A 200 2.32 -17.24 21.67
CA ASN A 200 3.34 -16.78 20.74
C ASN A 200 4.31 -15.78 21.39
N LEU A 201 3.84 -14.97 22.36
CA LEU A 201 4.71 -14.16 23.22
C LEU A 201 5.67 -15.04 24.06
N SER A 202 5.17 -16.14 24.64
CA SER A 202 5.99 -17.14 25.34
C SER A 202 7.06 -17.75 24.43
N LYS A 203 6.66 -18.30 23.27
CA LYS A 203 7.61 -18.88 22.30
C LYS A 203 8.73 -17.89 21.90
N PHE A 204 8.39 -16.62 21.72
CA PHE A 204 9.36 -15.59 21.37
C PHE A 204 10.28 -15.26 22.56
N ARG A 205 9.74 -15.14 23.77
CA ARG A 205 10.56 -15.00 24.99
C ARG A 205 11.52 -16.17 25.16
N ASP A 206 11.04 -17.40 25.00
CA ASP A 206 11.85 -18.61 25.19
C ASP A 206 13.00 -18.67 24.17
N LEU A 207 12.72 -18.37 22.88
CA LEU A 207 13.73 -18.17 21.84
C LEU A 207 14.80 -17.14 22.26
N VAL A 208 14.36 -15.98 22.74
CA VAL A 208 15.23 -14.86 23.12
C VAL A 208 16.15 -15.26 24.28
N GLN A 209 15.61 -15.98 25.26
CA GLN A 209 16.36 -16.49 26.41
C GLN A 209 17.34 -17.62 26.02
N ASP A 210 16.93 -18.55 25.16
CA ASP A 210 17.80 -19.57 24.59
C ASP A 210 18.96 -18.96 23.80
N PHE A 211 18.67 -17.96 22.95
CA PHE A 211 19.68 -17.27 22.17
C PHE A 211 20.66 -16.51 23.06
N ALA A 212 20.15 -15.73 24.02
CA ALA A 212 20.98 -15.00 24.97
C ALA A 212 21.90 -15.94 25.77
N THR A 213 21.37 -17.10 26.20
CA THR A 213 22.17 -18.15 26.87
C THR A 213 23.28 -18.69 25.98
N GLN A 214 23.03 -18.92 24.69
CA GLN A 214 24.02 -19.41 23.72
C GLN A 214 25.15 -18.42 23.42
N VAL A 215 24.89 -17.12 23.55
CA VAL A 215 25.89 -16.05 23.30
C VAL A 215 26.43 -15.42 24.60
N HIS A 216 26.10 -15.99 25.75
CA HIS A 216 26.46 -15.49 27.09
C HIS A 216 26.02 -14.03 27.37
N ALA A 217 24.88 -13.62 26.80
CA ALA A 217 24.25 -12.32 27.00
C ALA A 217 23.10 -12.38 28.01
N ALA A 218 22.70 -11.22 28.54
CA ALA A 218 21.49 -11.05 29.34
C ALA A 218 20.32 -10.60 28.48
N ALA A 219 19.16 -11.25 28.60
CA ALA A 219 17.91 -10.85 27.97
C ALA A 219 16.95 -10.21 28.98
N GLU A 220 16.44 -9.03 28.65
CA GLU A 220 15.36 -8.35 29.35
C GLU A 220 14.06 -8.52 28.54
N CYS A 221 13.10 -9.26 29.10
CA CYS A 221 11.83 -9.57 28.46
C CYS A 221 10.65 -9.03 29.30
N PRO A 222 9.77 -8.18 28.75
CA PRO A 222 8.59 -7.69 29.47
C PRO A 222 7.63 -8.82 29.85
N ASP A 223 6.77 -8.59 30.84
CA ASP A 223 5.78 -9.58 31.26
C ASP A 223 4.77 -9.94 30.15
N ILE A 224 4.49 -11.23 29.96
CA ILE A 224 3.63 -11.75 28.88
C ILE A 224 2.18 -11.36 29.07
N VAL A 225 1.65 -11.45 30.30
CA VAL A 225 0.25 -11.13 30.58
C VAL A 225 0.02 -9.64 30.33
N SER A 226 0.89 -8.78 30.87
CA SER A 226 0.81 -7.33 30.62
C SER A 226 0.99 -6.95 29.14
N ALA A 227 1.79 -7.71 28.39
CA ALA A 227 1.99 -7.50 26.96
C ALA A 227 0.78 -7.96 26.12
N HIS A 228 0.14 -9.07 26.51
CA HIS A 228 -1.08 -9.53 25.86
C HIS A 228 -2.27 -8.62 26.15
N GLU A 229 -2.42 -8.12 27.39
CA GLU A 229 -3.42 -7.10 27.72
C GLU A 229 -3.27 -5.83 26.86
N LYS A 230 -2.02 -5.37 26.65
CA LYS A 230 -1.72 -4.28 25.71
C LYS A 230 -2.07 -4.63 24.28
N ALA A 231 -1.74 -5.84 23.81
CA ALA A 231 -2.09 -6.30 22.46
C ALA A 231 -3.60 -6.27 22.23
N VAL A 232 -4.41 -6.75 23.19
CA VAL A 232 -5.88 -6.73 23.13
C VAL A 232 -6.44 -5.30 23.14
N GLN A 233 -5.85 -4.40 23.93
CA GLN A 233 -6.23 -2.98 23.93
C GLN A 233 -5.89 -2.29 22.60
N LEU A 234 -4.72 -2.60 22.03
CA LEU A 234 -4.24 -2.08 20.75
C LEU A 234 -5.10 -2.59 19.59
N ASP A 235 -5.43 -3.88 19.55
CA ASP A 235 -6.32 -4.49 18.57
C ASP A 235 -7.70 -3.82 18.57
N LYS A 236 -8.30 -3.66 19.76
CA LYS A 236 -9.56 -2.93 19.92
C LYS A 236 -9.46 -1.49 19.40
N PHE A 237 -8.38 -0.79 19.75
CA PHE A 237 -8.15 0.57 19.26
C PHE A 237 -8.03 0.60 17.72
N CYS A 238 -7.30 -0.34 17.13
CA CYS A 238 -7.19 -0.47 15.68
C CYS A 238 -8.57 -0.71 15.05
N ALA A 239 -9.39 -1.60 15.60
CA ALA A 239 -10.75 -1.85 15.12
C ALA A 239 -11.67 -0.62 15.19
N ASP A 240 -11.50 0.24 16.20
CA ASP A 240 -12.25 1.49 16.36
C ASP A 240 -11.85 2.58 15.33
N VAL A 241 -10.62 2.56 14.81
CA VAL A 241 -10.10 3.54 13.82
C VAL A 241 -9.92 3.01 12.39
N ASP A 242 -10.09 1.70 12.17
CA ASP A 242 -10.01 1.02 10.86
C ASP A 242 -11.20 1.40 9.96
N VAL A 243 -11.11 2.61 9.42
CA VAL A 243 -12.13 3.27 8.59
C VAL A 243 -11.50 3.66 7.25
N MET A 244 -12.21 3.31 6.17
CA MET A 244 -11.92 3.81 4.83
C MET A 244 -13.02 4.80 4.42
N ILE A 245 -12.65 5.84 3.67
CA ILE A 245 -13.59 6.84 3.16
C ILE A 245 -13.67 6.71 1.65
N GLY A 246 -14.87 6.43 1.15
CA GLY A 246 -15.18 6.27 -0.27
C GLY A 246 -15.79 7.53 -0.89
N ILE A 247 -15.51 7.75 -2.17
CA ILE A 247 -16.30 8.62 -3.05
C ILE A 247 -16.63 7.81 -4.30
N ASN A 248 -17.92 7.54 -4.50
CA ASN A 248 -18.41 6.82 -5.68
C ASN A 248 -18.78 7.81 -6.78
N ILE A 249 -18.52 7.48 -8.04
CA ILE A 249 -18.98 8.23 -9.21
C ILE A 249 -19.78 7.28 -10.06
N ILE A 250 -21.08 7.53 -10.17
CA ILE A 250 -22.01 6.72 -10.96
C ILE A 250 -22.46 7.47 -12.22
N SER A 251 -22.79 6.74 -13.27
CA SER A 251 -23.34 7.34 -14.49
C SER A 251 -24.69 7.99 -14.24
N LYS A 252 -24.90 9.18 -14.84
CA LYS A 252 -26.13 9.96 -14.68
C LYS A 252 -27.33 9.39 -15.44
N ASP A 253 -27.09 8.89 -16.66
CA ASP A 253 -28.14 8.57 -17.63
C ASP A 253 -28.15 7.06 -17.99
N ASN A 254 -27.69 6.20 -17.06
CA ASN A 254 -27.48 4.76 -17.27
C ASN A 254 -26.49 4.39 -18.40
N GLY A 255 -25.80 5.36 -19.02
CA GLY A 255 -24.73 5.09 -19.99
C GLY A 255 -23.49 4.51 -19.32
N ALA A 256 -22.74 3.64 -20.00
CA ALA A 256 -21.56 3.03 -19.40
C ALA A 256 -20.27 3.84 -19.66
N PHE A 257 -19.42 3.95 -18.65
CA PHE A 257 -18.06 4.47 -18.76
C PHE A 257 -17.17 3.43 -19.45
N VAL A 258 -16.47 3.83 -20.51
CA VAL A 258 -15.56 2.95 -21.27
C VAL A 258 -14.21 2.85 -20.55
N GLY A 259 -13.69 1.64 -20.38
CA GLY A 259 -12.44 1.36 -19.67
C GLY A 259 -11.25 2.14 -20.20
N THR A 260 -11.07 2.25 -21.51
CA THR A 260 -9.99 3.04 -22.13
C THR A 260 -10.03 4.51 -21.73
N LYS A 261 -11.23 5.09 -21.57
CA LYS A 261 -11.43 6.48 -21.12
C LYS A 261 -11.11 6.64 -19.64
N ILE A 262 -11.51 5.68 -18.79
CA ILE A 262 -11.15 5.64 -17.37
C ILE A 262 -9.62 5.57 -17.22
N ARG A 263 -8.97 4.65 -17.95
CA ARG A 263 -7.50 4.48 -17.93
C ARG A 263 -6.77 5.75 -18.35
N ALA A 264 -7.13 6.31 -19.51
CA ALA A 264 -6.50 7.53 -20.01
C ALA A 264 -6.64 8.71 -19.03
N LEU A 265 -7.81 8.83 -18.39
CA LEU A 265 -8.06 9.88 -17.39
C LEU A 265 -7.28 9.63 -16.09
N ALA A 266 -7.16 8.37 -15.64
CA ALA A 266 -6.41 7.99 -14.45
C ALA A 266 -4.90 8.21 -14.64
N GLU A 267 -4.33 7.70 -15.73
CA GLU A 267 -2.91 7.90 -16.07
C GLU A 267 -2.57 9.40 -16.24
N ALA A 268 -3.43 10.17 -16.93
CA ALA A 268 -3.27 11.62 -17.06
C ALA A 268 -3.43 12.40 -15.73
N SER A 269 -4.14 11.82 -14.76
CA SER A 269 -4.29 12.40 -13.41
C SER A 269 -3.17 11.98 -12.45
N GLY A 270 -2.21 11.14 -12.89
CA GLY A 270 -1.07 10.69 -12.09
C GLY A 270 -1.25 9.34 -11.38
N PHE A 271 -2.35 8.61 -11.63
CA PHE A 271 -2.48 7.23 -11.14
C PHE A 271 -1.60 6.27 -11.94
N LYS A 272 -1.17 5.17 -11.29
CA LYS A 272 -0.58 4.01 -11.96
C LYS A 272 -1.45 2.78 -11.73
N LEU A 273 -1.58 1.93 -12.74
CA LEU A 273 -2.30 0.68 -12.63
C LEU A 273 -1.38 -0.42 -12.10
N ASP A 274 -1.69 -0.96 -10.93
CA ASP A 274 -0.96 -2.08 -10.33
C ASP A 274 -1.53 -3.43 -10.84
N SER A 275 -0.81 -4.53 -10.60
CA SER A 275 -1.17 -5.89 -11.04
C SER A 275 -2.44 -6.47 -10.39
N ASP A 276 -2.87 -5.90 -9.27
CA ASP A 276 -4.16 -6.19 -8.61
C ASP A 276 -5.38 -5.58 -9.35
N GLY A 277 -5.14 -4.81 -10.41
CA GLY A 277 -6.19 -4.14 -11.18
C GLY A 277 -6.78 -2.93 -10.46
N LEU A 278 -6.03 -2.33 -9.52
CA LEU A 278 -6.36 -1.06 -8.88
C LEU A 278 -5.48 0.06 -9.45
N PHE A 279 -6.09 1.20 -9.77
CA PHE A 279 -5.33 2.42 -10.03
C PHE A 279 -4.93 3.02 -8.68
N LYS A 280 -3.64 3.18 -8.41
CA LYS A 280 -3.12 3.73 -7.15
C LYS A 280 -2.55 5.12 -7.37
N TYR A 281 -3.00 6.07 -6.55
CA TYR A 281 -2.41 7.40 -6.46
C TYR A 281 -1.30 7.34 -5.40
N ARG A 282 -0.10 7.79 -5.73
CA ARG A 282 1.09 7.65 -4.88
C ARG A 282 1.81 8.99 -4.68
N ASP A 283 2.49 9.14 -3.54
CA ASP A 283 3.40 10.26 -3.29
C ASP A 283 4.77 10.08 -3.96
N ASP A 284 5.65 11.08 -3.81
CA ASP A 284 7.02 11.05 -4.32
C ASP A 284 7.90 9.95 -3.69
N THR A 285 7.47 9.40 -2.54
CA THR A 285 8.12 8.29 -1.82
C THR A 285 7.47 6.94 -2.20
N ASN A 286 6.59 6.92 -3.21
CA ASN A 286 5.85 5.76 -3.69
C ASN A 286 4.82 5.17 -2.71
N ASN A 287 4.46 5.86 -1.61
CA ASN A 287 3.40 5.44 -0.70
C ASN A 287 2.02 5.62 -1.36
N VAL A 288 1.09 4.69 -1.14
CA VAL A 288 -0.29 4.80 -1.66
C VAL A 288 -1.09 5.79 -0.80
N LEU A 289 -1.61 6.84 -1.44
CA LEU A 289 -2.42 7.88 -0.79
C LEU A 289 -3.92 7.58 -0.87
N PHE A 290 -4.39 7.09 -2.02
CA PHE A 290 -5.74 6.58 -2.24
C PHE A 290 -5.76 5.74 -3.52
N ILE A 291 -6.80 4.93 -3.68
CA ILE A 291 -6.99 4.08 -4.86
C ILE A 291 -8.23 4.51 -5.64
N LEU A 292 -8.28 4.10 -6.91
CA LEU A 292 -9.41 4.16 -7.80
C LEU A 292 -9.70 2.73 -8.28
N SER A 293 -10.86 2.20 -7.89
CA SER A 293 -11.34 0.87 -8.29
C SER A 293 -12.56 0.97 -9.20
N ASN A 294 -12.91 -0.14 -9.84
CA ASN A 294 -14.22 -0.28 -10.46
C ASN A 294 -15.29 -0.29 -9.35
N TYR A 295 -16.46 0.31 -9.62
CA TYR A 295 -17.64 0.19 -8.76
C TYR A 295 -18.31 -1.20 -8.87
N GLU A 296 -18.07 -1.88 -9.99
CA GLU A 296 -18.56 -3.22 -10.28
C GLU A 296 -17.48 -4.29 -10.09
N SER A 297 -17.88 -5.56 -10.04
CA SER A 297 -17.03 -6.71 -9.72
C SER A 297 -15.73 -6.90 -10.54
N PRO A 298 -15.64 -6.61 -11.86
CA PRO A 298 -14.40 -6.88 -12.60
C PRO A 298 -13.35 -5.78 -12.33
N PRO A 299 -12.13 -6.12 -11.87
CA PRO A 299 -11.05 -5.15 -11.66
C PRO A 299 -10.49 -4.61 -12.99
N PHE A 300 -9.68 -3.56 -12.93
CA PHE A 300 -9.09 -2.94 -14.12
C PHE A 300 -7.89 -3.74 -14.64
N LEU A 301 -8.13 -4.86 -15.31
CA LEU A 301 -7.04 -5.63 -15.93
C LEU A 301 -6.58 -4.98 -17.25
N PRO A 302 -5.27 -4.76 -17.48
CA PRO A 302 -4.74 -4.08 -18.67
C PRO A 302 -5.27 -4.62 -20.01
N GLU A 303 -5.44 -5.94 -20.10
CA GLU A 303 -5.95 -6.68 -21.26
C GLU A 303 -7.42 -6.37 -21.56
N ASN A 304 -8.24 -6.25 -20.50
CA ASN A 304 -9.69 -6.04 -20.58
C ASN A 304 -10.08 -4.57 -20.73
N MET A 305 -9.16 -3.60 -20.55
CA MET A 305 -9.50 -2.18 -20.61
C MET A 305 -10.12 -1.72 -21.94
N LYS A 306 -9.91 -2.46 -23.04
CA LYS A 306 -10.52 -2.18 -24.35
C LYS A 306 -12.00 -2.55 -24.45
N SER A 307 -12.41 -3.62 -23.77
CA SER A 307 -13.78 -4.16 -23.79
C SER A 307 -14.57 -3.81 -22.53
N LEU A 308 -13.90 -3.43 -21.44
CA LEU A 308 -14.52 -3.06 -20.18
C LEU A 308 -15.45 -1.86 -20.35
N THR A 309 -16.66 -2.03 -19.85
CA THR A 309 -17.62 -0.95 -19.58
C THR A 309 -18.13 -1.11 -18.15
N THR A 310 -18.43 0.00 -17.48
CA THR A 310 -18.93 0.01 -16.09
C THR A 310 -19.84 1.22 -15.86
N HIS A 311 -20.80 1.12 -14.95
CA HIS A 311 -21.68 2.22 -14.58
C HIS A 311 -21.10 3.11 -13.47
N GLY A 312 -19.92 2.79 -12.93
CA GLY A 312 -19.27 3.64 -11.94
C GLY A 312 -17.81 3.32 -11.62
N VAL A 313 -17.19 4.22 -10.87
CA VAL A 313 -15.85 4.05 -10.28
C VAL A 313 -15.84 4.54 -8.83
N THR A 314 -14.95 4.00 -8.01
CA THR A 314 -14.84 4.34 -6.58
C THR A 314 -13.45 4.82 -6.27
N PHE A 315 -13.35 6.02 -5.70
CA PHE A 315 -12.15 6.49 -5.01
C PHE A 315 -12.21 6.02 -3.55
N LEU A 316 -11.11 5.51 -3.01
CA LEU A 316 -11.04 4.99 -1.64
C LEU A 316 -9.75 5.41 -0.93
N LEU A 317 -9.89 6.03 0.25
CA LEU A 317 -8.81 6.47 1.12
C LEU A 317 -8.83 5.65 2.42
N ASP A 318 -7.72 4.99 2.75
CA ASP A 318 -7.54 4.20 3.98
C ASP A 318 -7.00 5.10 5.10
N VAL A 319 -7.86 5.57 6.01
CA VAL A 319 -7.58 6.73 6.88
C VAL A 319 -6.37 6.52 7.80
N PRO A 320 -6.17 5.35 8.44
CA PRO A 320 -4.98 5.12 9.27
C PRO A 320 -3.66 5.05 8.51
N ARG A 321 -3.68 4.67 7.23
CA ARG A 321 -2.48 4.40 6.43
C ARG A 321 -1.92 5.64 5.73
N VAL A 322 -2.64 6.76 5.76
CA VAL A 322 -2.36 7.95 4.96
C VAL A 322 -1.94 9.12 5.85
N ALA A 323 -0.69 9.55 5.70
CA ALA A 323 -0.20 10.76 6.36
C ALA A 323 -0.87 12.01 5.79
N GLN A 324 -1.07 13.05 6.62
CA GLN A 324 -1.71 14.31 6.22
C GLN A 324 -3.09 14.11 5.54
N GLY A 325 -3.91 13.20 6.08
CA GLY A 325 -5.12 12.72 5.39
C GLY A 325 -6.12 13.83 5.01
N GLU A 326 -6.12 14.96 5.71
CA GLU A 326 -6.90 16.15 5.34
C GLU A 326 -6.56 16.65 3.92
N ARG A 327 -5.27 16.88 3.65
CA ARG A 327 -4.76 17.36 2.35
C ARG A 327 -5.01 16.31 1.26
N VAL A 328 -4.83 15.05 1.59
CA VAL A 328 -5.02 13.93 0.66
C VAL A 328 -6.51 13.77 0.31
N PHE A 329 -7.42 13.97 1.26
CA PHE A 329 -8.86 13.95 1.02
C PHE A 329 -9.34 15.11 0.15
N ASP A 330 -8.80 16.32 0.34
CA ASP A 330 -9.08 17.46 -0.55
C ASP A 330 -8.60 17.17 -2.00
N GLN A 331 -7.42 16.56 -2.15
CA GLN A 331 -6.88 16.13 -3.45
C GLN A 331 -7.73 15.03 -4.11
N MET A 332 -8.12 14.00 -3.36
CA MET A 332 -9.02 12.94 -3.82
C MET A 332 -10.37 13.52 -4.27
N THR A 333 -10.94 14.45 -3.49
CA THR A 333 -12.19 15.15 -3.82
C THR A 333 -12.06 15.98 -5.10
N HIS A 334 -10.93 16.66 -5.30
CA HIS A 334 -10.67 17.42 -6.52
C HIS A 334 -10.61 16.51 -7.77
N LEU A 335 -9.89 15.39 -7.69
CA LEU A 335 -9.84 14.41 -8.77
C LEU A 335 -11.22 13.77 -9.02
N ALA A 336 -11.99 13.45 -7.98
CA ALA A 336 -13.35 12.95 -8.13
C ALA A 336 -14.28 13.94 -8.86
N LYS A 337 -14.14 15.25 -8.61
CA LYS A 337 -14.85 16.31 -9.34
C LYS A 337 -14.42 16.43 -10.81
N ILE A 338 -13.15 16.15 -11.13
CA ILE A 338 -12.69 16.05 -12.53
C ILE A 338 -13.30 14.81 -13.20
N PHE A 339 -13.24 13.65 -12.54
CA PHE A 339 -13.76 12.39 -13.08
C PHE A 339 -15.27 12.43 -13.34
N SER A 340 -16.07 12.97 -12.43
CA SER A 340 -17.51 13.10 -12.63
C SER A 340 -17.83 13.97 -13.86
N ASN A 341 -17.19 15.13 -13.98
CA ASN A 341 -17.34 16.02 -15.14
C ASN A 341 -16.88 15.36 -16.46
N THR A 342 -15.73 14.69 -16.47
CA THR A 342 -15.16 14.10 -17.70
C THR A 342 -15.88 12.82 -18.14
N LEU A 343 -16.36 12.00 -17.19
CA LEU A 343 -17.08 10.75 -17.48
C LEU A 343 -18.59 10.98 -17.72
N GLY A 344 -19.16 12.11 -17.27
CA GLY A 344 -20.61 12.35 -17.30
C GLY A 344 -21.34 11.70 -16.11
N GLY A 345 -20.64 11.56 -14.98
CA GLY A 345 -21.14 10.94 -13.76
C GLY A 345 -21.59 11.94 -12.68
N ILE A 346 -22.21 11.41 -11.63
CA ILE A 346 -22.57 12.12 -10.41
C ILE A 346 -21.77 11.50 -9.25
N MET A 347 -21.17 12.33 -8.42
CA MET A 347 -20.54 11.90 -7.16
C MET A 347 -21.64 11.53 -6.15
N VAL A 348 -21.54 10.34 -5.55
CA VAL A 348 -22.50 9.82 -4.58
C VAL A 348 -21.79 9.19 -3.37
N ASP A 349 -22.51 9.13 -2.26
CA ASP A 349 -22.11 8.35 -1.07
C ASP A 349 -22.34 6.84 -1.27
N ASP A 350 -22.10 6.04 -0.22
CA ASP A 350 -22.31 4.59 -0.25
C ASP A 350 -23.79 4.19 -0.38
N ASN A 351 -24.71 5.09 -0.02
CA ASN A 351 -26.16 4.91 -0.18
C ASN A 351 -26.67 5.37 -1.56
N ARG A 352 -25.75 5.74 -2.48
CA ARG A 352 -26.04 6.34 -3.80
C ARG A 352 -26.75 7.70 -3.73
N VAL A 353 -26.68 8.40 -2.60
CA VAL A 353 -27.19 9.76 -2.45
C VAL A 353 -26.17 10.74 -3.04
N PRO A 354 -26.57 11.72 -3.87
CA PRO A 354 -25.68 12.75 -4.40
C PRO A 354 -24.87 13.45 -3.31
N LEU A 355 -23.55 13.41 -3.45
CA LEU A 355 -22.61 13.89 -2.44
C LEU A 355 -22.48 15.42 -2.51
N SER A 356 -23.25 16.12 -1.68
CA SER A 356 -23.16 17.58 -1.54
C SER A 356 -21.83 18.02 -0.92
N ASP A 357 -21.44 19.28 -1.10
CA ASP A 357 -20.25 19.83 -0.43
C ASP A 357 -20.35 19.73 1.11
N SER A 358 -21.56 19.80 1.69
CA SER A 358 -21.76 19.53 3.13
C SER A 358 -21.54 18.07 3.54
N GLY A 359 -21.79 17.12 2.63
CA GLY A 359 -21.43 15.70 2.82
C GLY A 359 -19.91 15.51 2.79
N ILE A 360 -19.24 16.11 1.80
CA ILE A 360 -17.78 16.12 1.68
C ILE A 360 -17.13 16.67 2.96
N GLN A 361 -17.61 17.81 3.48
CA GLN A 361 -17.08 18.38 4.72
C GLN A 361 -17.33 17.49 5.94
N ARG A 362 -18.44 16.73 6.00
CA ARG A 362 -18.68 15.76 7.07
C ARG A 362 -17.68 14.60 7.03
N SER A 363 -17.42 14.03 5.86
CA SER A 363 -16.41 12.98 5.68
C SER A 363 -15.00 13.49 6.02
N LYS A 364 -14.68 14.73 5.63
CA LYS A 364 -13.43 15.40 6.00
C LYS A 364 -13.27 15.57 7.52
N GLN A 365 -14.34 16.02 8.20
CA GLN A 365 -14.34 16.18 9.65
C GLN A 365 -14.15 14.83 10.38
N GLN A 366 -14.84 13.78 9.92
CA GLN A 366 -14.68 12.42 10.46
C GLN A 366 -13.24 11.90 10.30
N LEU A 367 -12.59 12.15 9.15
CA LEU A 367 -11.18 11.81 8.95
C LEU A 367 -10.29 12.50 9.99
N ILE A 368 -10.49 13.80 10.21
CA ILE A 368 -9.70 14.60 11.15
C ILE A 368 -9.86 14.06 12.57
N GLU A 369 -11.08 13.69 12.97
CA GLU A 369 -11.36 13.10 14.29
C GLU A 369 -10.65 11.76 14.48
N ILE A 370 -10.67 10.89 13.47
CA ILE A 370 -9.98 9.58 13.50
C ILE A 370 -8.46 9.78 13.61
N GLN A 371 -7.84 10.60 12.74
CA GLN A 371 -6.39 10.83 12.80
C GLN A 371 -5.97 11.55 14.09
N THR A 372 -6.84 12.37 14.68
CA THR A 372 -6.62 12.98 16.01
C THR A 372 -6.66 11.93 17.13
N ALA A 373 -7.61 10.98 17.06
CA ALA A 373 -7.69 9.87 18.02
C ALA A 373 -6.46 8.93 17.93
N MET A 374 -5.97 8.65 16.71
CA MET A 374 -4.72 7.91 16.50
C MET A 374 -3.52 8.63 17.12
N LYS A 375 -3.35 9.93 16.81
CA LYS A 375 -2.25 10.72 17.37
C LYS A 375 -2.26 10.78 18.90
N LYS A 376 -3.45 10.83 19.51
CA LYS A 376 -3.61 10.77 20.98
C LYS A 376 -3.16 9.44 21.59
N ASN A 377 -3.24 8.35 20.83
CA ASN A 377 -2.76 7.02 21.22
C ASN A 377 -1.34 6.72 20.70
N HIS A 378 -0.56 7.78 20.40
CA HIS A 378 0.82 7.74 19.91
C HIS A 378 1.02 7.04 18.54
N ILE A 379 -0.04 6.81 17.78
CA ILE A 379 0.02 6.24 16.43
C ILE A 379 -0.20 7.38 15.43
N ASN A 380 0.84 7.80 14.71
CA ASN A 380 0.69 8.80 13.66
C ASN A 380 0.18 8.13 12.38
N ALA A 381 -0.91 8.62 11.79
CA ALA A 381 -1.45 8.07 10.54
C ALA A 381 -0.39 8.13 9.42
N GLY A 382 -0.25 7.03 8.66
CA GLY A 382 0.78 6.84 7.65
C GLY A 382 2.23 6.75 8.15
N SER A 383 2.48 6.64 9.47
CA SER A 383 3.81 6.26 9.97
C SER A 383 4.12 4.79 9.66
N PRO A 384 5.39 4.35 9.69
CA PRO A 384 5.75 2.93 9.57
C PRO A 384 4.99 2.04 10.55
N SER A 385 4.78 2.51 11.79
CA SER A 385 3.97 1.81 12.80
C SER A 385 2.51 1.69 12.39
N ALA A 386 1.86 2.76 11.91
CA ALA A 386 0.49 2.64 11.40
C ALA A 386 0.42 1.72 10.18
N LEU A 387 1.35 1.83 9.24
CA LEU A 387 1.39 0.97 8.05
C LEU A 387 1.52 -0.53 8.40
N ARG A 388 2.20 -0.89 9.50
CA ARG A 388 2.26 -2.27 10.02
C ARG A 388 0.98 -2.72 10.71
N LEU A 389 0.31 -1.85 11.47
CA LEU A 389 -0.94 -2.19 12.18
C LEU A 389 -2.13 -2.40 11.21
N PHE A 390 -2.16 -1.66 10.11
CA PHE A 390 -3.27 -1.63 9.16
C PHE A 390 -2.91 -2.30 7.81
N VAL A 391 -2.18 -3.41 7.85
CA VAL A 391 -2.01 -4.33 6.70
C VAL A 391 -3.30 -5.14 6.55
#